data_AF-A0A536VFD4-F1
#
_entry.id   AF-A0A536VFD4-F1
#
_cell.length_a   1.000
_cell.length_b   1.000
_cell.length_c   1.000
_cell.angle_alpha   90.00
_cell.angle_beta   90.00
_cell.angle_gamma   90.00
#
_symmetry.space_group_name_H-M   'P 1'
#
loop_
_entity.id
_entity.type
_entity.pdbx_description
1 polymer ?
#
loop_
_entity_poly.entity_id
_entity_poly.type
_entity_poly.pdbx_seq_one_letter_code
_entity_poly.pdbx_strand_id
1 'polypeptide(L)' 'MFRKQPSKPQNRIDSLIGVGTKIEGNINFTGGLRVDGEVVGNVT' A
#
# COMPACT_ATOMS: atom_id res chain seq x y z
N MET A 1 -2.42 -24.81 27.34
CA MET A 1 -1.33 -24.59 26.36
C MET A 1 -1.92 -23.86 25.15
N PHE A 2 -1.84 -22.53 25.13
CA PHE A 2 -2.48 -21.70 24.10
C PHE A 2 -1.50 -21.47 22.95
N ARG A 3 -1.76 -22.05 21.76
CA ARG A 3 -1.00 -21.76 20.54
C ARG A 3 -1.25 -20.30 20.17
N LYS A 4 -0.25 -19.43 20.35
CA LYS A 4 -0.24 -18.11 19.72
C LYS A 4 -0.25 -18.34 18.21
N GLN A 5 -1.41 -18.14 17.58
CA GLN A 5 -1.48 -18.02 16.13
C GLN A 5 -0.54 -16.87 15.73
N PRO A 6 0.35 -17.04 14.75
CA PRO A 6 1.15 -15.93 14.26
C PRO A 6 0.15 -14.91 13.71
N SER A 7 0.06 -13.77 14.38
CA SER A 7 -0.71 -12.63 13.92
C SER A 7 -0.20 -12.31 12.54
N LYS A 8 -0.95 -12.69 11.49
CA LYS A 8 -0.68 -12.21 10.14
C LYS A 8 -0.56 -10.69 10.28
N PRO A 9 0.52 -10.04 9.81
CA PRO A 9 0.62 -8.59 9.86
C PRO A 9 -0.49 -8.05 8.96
N GLN A 10 -1.66 -7.82 9.54
CA GLN A 10 -2.92 -7.65 8.80
C GLN A 10 -2.98 -6.30 8.08
N ASN A 11 -2.03 -5.38 8.31
CA ASN A 11 -2.20 -3.99 7.87
C ASN A 11 -0.87 -3.20 7.78
N ARG A 12 0.24 -3.81 7.37
CA ARG A 12 1.46 -3.03 7.10
C ARG A 12 1.29 -2.31 5.77
N ILE A 13 1.11 -0.99 5.86
CA ILE A 13 1.21 -0.09 4.71
C ILE A 13 2.69 0.20 4.57
N ASP A 14 3.31 -0.25 3.49
CA ASP A 14 4.72 0.02 3.17
C ASP A 14 4.86 1.34 2.40
N SER A 15 3.84 1.71 1.62
CA SER A 15 3.81 2.95 0.82
C SER A 15 2.43 3.60 0.88
N LEU A 16 2.39 4.93 1.03
CA LEU A 16 1.16 5.71 1.10
C LEU A 16 1.24 6.91 0.16
N ILE A 17 0.27 7.04 -0.75
CA ILE A 17 0.02 8.24 -1.54
C ILE A 17 -1.08 9.02 -0.82
N GLY A 18 -0.73 10.19 -0.30
CA GLY A 18 -1.63 11.00 0.53
C GLY A 18 -2.68 11.78 -0.27
N VAL A 19 -3.72 12.22 0.45
CA VAL A 19 -4.77 13.09 -0.08
C VAL A 19 -4.16 14.36 -0.70
N GLY A 20 -4.67 14.76 -1.86
CA GLY A 20 -4.17 15.92 -2.61
C GLY A 20 -2.91 15.66 -3.44
N THR A 21 -2.41 14.42 -3.47
CA THR A 21 -1.30 14.02 -4.34
C THR A 21 -1.86 13.45 -5.65
N LYS A 22 -1.42 14.01 -6.79
CA LYS A 22 -1.67 13.44 -8.12
C LYS A 22 -0.36 12.94 -8.72
N ILE A 23 -0.31 11.67 -9.12
CA ILE A 23 0.83 11.08 -9.84
C ILE A 23 0.39 10.79 -11.27
N GLU A 24 1.15 11.31 -12.24
CA GLU A 24 0.94 11.05 -13.67
C GLU A 24 2.15 10.25 -14.19
N GLY A 25 1.93 8.99 -14.55
CA GLY A 25 2.98 8.04 -14.92
C GLY A 25 2.80 6.66 -14.31
N ASN A 26 3.81 5.79 -14.49
CA ASN A 26 3.76 4.41 -13.99
C ASN A 26 4.39 4.28 -12.60
N ILE A 27 3.70 3.57 -11.71
CA ILE A 27 4.15 3.28 -10.35
C ILE A 27 4.54 1.80 -10.28
N ASN A 28 5.75 1.52 -9.81
CA ASN A 28 6.16 0.16 -9.45
C ASN A 28 6.34 0.11 -7.94
N PHE A 29 5.66 -0.82 -7.26
CA PHE A 29 5.72 -0.95 -5.81
C PHE A 29 5.94 -2.40 -5.39
N THR A 30 6.38 -2.58 -4.15
CA THR A 30 6.46 -3.90 -3.53
C THR A 30 5.88 -3.80 -2.12
N GLY A 31 5.21 -4.86 -1.66
CA GLY A 31 4.50 -4.82 -0.38
C GLY A 31 3.13 -4.15 -0.48
N GLY A 32 2.70 -3.48 0.58
CA GLY A 32 1.40 -2.81 0.66
C GLY A 32 1.45 -1.35 0.20
N LEU A 33 0.67 -1.01 -0.85
CA LEU A 33 0.46 0.37 -1.30
C LEU A 33 -0.95 0.83 -0.93
N ARG A 34 -1.04 1.96 -0.23
CA ARG A 34 -2.28 2.68 0.04
C ARG A 34 -2.32 3.95 -0.80
N VAL A 35 -3.43 4.16 -1.50
CA VAL A 35 -3.62 5.35 -2.33
C VAL A 35 -4.84 6.09 -1.81
N ASP A 36 -4.60 7.15 -1.04
CA ASP A 36 -5.61 8.12 -0.61
C ASP A 36 -5.60 9.39 -1.51
N GLY A 37 -4.83 9.36 -2.62
CA GLY A 37 -4.74 10.40 -3.65
C GLY A 37 -5.16 9.89 -5.04
N GLU A 38 -4.56 10.42 -6.11
CA GLU A 38 -4.93 10.10 -7.49
C GLU A 38 -3.71 9.63 -8.30
N VAL A 39 -3.87 8.54 -9.06
CA VAL A 39 -2.84 7.99 -9.94
C VAL A 39 -3.39 7.82 -11.34
N VAL A 40 -2.70 8.40 -12.32
CA VAL A 40 -3.03 8.29 -13.74
C VAL A 40 -1.87 7.61 -14.45
N GLY A 41 -2.01 6.32 -14.72
CA GLY A 41 -1.02 5.47 -15.37
C GLY A 41 -1.10 4.02 -14.90
N ASN A 42 -0.04 3.25 -15.11
CA ASN A 42 0.00 1.84 -14.70
C ASN A 42 0.54 1.69 -13.27
N VAL A 43 -0.03 0.79 -12.48
CA VAL A 43 0.45 0.45 -11.13
C VAL A 43 0.80 -1.04 -11.11
N THR A 44 2.07 -1.35 -10.84
CA THR A 44 2.67 -2.70 -10.93
C THR A 44 3.32 -3.12 -9.63
#